data_AF-A0A6H2DIJ4-F1
#
_entry.id   AF-A0A6H2DIJ4-F1
#
_cell.length_a   1.000
_cell.length_b   1.000
_cell.length_c   1.000
_cell.angle_alpha   90.00
_cell.angle_beta   90.00
_cell.angle_gamma   90.00
#
_symmetry.space_group_name_H-M   'P 1'
#
loop_
_entity.id
_entity.type
_entity.pdbx_description
1 polymer ?
#
loop_
_entity_poly.entity_id
_entity_poly.type
_entity_poly.pdbx_seq_one_letter_code
_entity_poly.pdbx_strand_id
1 'polypeptide(L)'
;MSISLDRTRFVTEEITGFLAVQAEQNRNIESYFTQHLLVVFYSETEQKIKKLVEHRLNQIDDRKVAKFIYSTNEGMLNRIKKGELNDLLKKFDCGDGDIIGDEFSQAEHQKYSGAIANRHSVSHGEGASMTLEEFLEVLNATEKILTFVEEKISE
;
A
#
# COMPACT_ATOMS: atom_id res chain seq x y z
N MET A 1 -1.98 -13.25 -9.61
CA MET A 1 -1.46 -12.13 -10.44
C MET A 1 -0.07 -11.83 -9.87
N SER A 2 0.91 -11.25 -10.59
CA SER A 2 2.12 -10.80 -9.87
C SER A 2 1.78 -9.48 -9.18
N ILE A 3 1.73 -9.46 -7.85
CA ILE A 3 1.54 -8.20 -7.12
C ILE A 3 2.89 -7.56 -6.86
N SER A 4 3.13 -6.51 -7.65
CA SER A 4 4.25 -5.60 -7.52
C SER A 4 3.71 -4.17 -7.58
N LEU A 5 4.37 -3.24 -6.89
CA LEU A 5 4.09 -1.81 -6.97
C LEU A 5 4.92 -1.19 -8.11
N ASP A 6 4.65 -1.65 -9.33
CA ASP A 6 5.47 -1.37 -10.52
C ASP A 6 5.65 0.13 -10.80
N ARG A 7 4.58 0.92 -10.65
CA ARG A 7 4.65 2.37 -10.88
C ARG A 7 5.50 3.03 -9.81
N THR A 8 5.31 2.67 -8.54
CA THR A 8 6.08 3.20 -7.42
C THR A 8 7.54 2.83 -7.56
N ARG A 9 7.84 1.58 -7.92
CA ARG A 9 9.19 1.08 -8.15
C ARG A 9 9.89 1.84 -9.27
N PHE A 10 9.25 1.98 -10.43
CA PHE A 10 9.77 2.76 -11.54
C PHE A 10 10.11 4.20 -11.12
N VAL A 11 9.19 4.90 -10.45
CA VAL A 11 9.42 6.28 -9.99
C VAL A 11 10.56 6.34 -8.97
N THR A 12 10.67 5.34 -8.10
CA THR A 12 11.74 5.25 -7.09
C THR A 12 13.10 5.06 -7.75
N GLU A 13 13.20 4.20 -8.77
CA GLU A 13 14.42 3.97 -9.54
C GLU A 13 14.87 5.25 -10.27
N GLU A 14 13.94 5.95 -10.93
CA GLU A 14 14.23 7.23 -11.61
C GLU A 14 14.73 8.30 -10.64
N ILE A 15 14.08 8.45 -9.48
CA ILE A 15 14.48 9.41 -8.44
C ILE A 15 15.86 9.05 -7.87
N THR A 16 16.09 7.77 -7.59
CA THR A 16 17.37 7.29 -7.04
C THR A 16 18.50 7.52 -8.03
N GLY A 17 18.27 7.22 -9.31
CA GLY A 17 19.23 7.48 -10.39
C GLY A 17 19.52 8.98 -10.55
N PHE A 18 18.49 9.82 -10.51
CA PHE A 18 18.65 11.28 -10.58
C PHE A 18 19.50 11.82 -9.42
N LEU A 19 19.19 11.41 -8.19
CA LEU A 19 19.90 11.87 -6.99
C LEU A 19 21.35 11.36 -6.93
N ALA A 20 21.64 10.17 -7.49
CA ALA A 20 23.00 9.66 -7.56
C ALA A 20 23.91 10.48 -8.50
N VAL A 21 23.34 11.10 -9.55
CA VAL A 21 24.09 11.92 -10.52
C VAL A 21 24.31 13.36 -10.03
N GLN A 22 23.40 13.89 -9.21
CA GLN A 22 23.54 15.22 -8.63
C GLN A 22 24.53 15.17 -7.45
N ALA A 23 25.77 15.59 -7.70
CA ALA A 23 26.92 15.48 -6.79
C ALA A 23 26.79 16.21 -5.43
N GLU A 24 25.70 16.95 -5.21
CA GLU A 24 25.32 17.50 -3.91
C GLU A 24 23.93 16.98 -3.57
N GLN A 25 23.85 16.06 -2.60
CA GLN A 25 22.60 15.58 -2.01
C GLN A 25 21.85 16.74 -1.38
N ASN A 26 21.06 17.45 -2.19
CA ASN A 26 20.18 18.49 -1.70
C ASN A 26 19.02 17.82 -0.95
N ARG A 27 19.14 17.76 0.38
CA ARG A 27 18.14 17.15 1.27
C ARG A 27 16.73 17.69 1.06
N ASN A 28 16.58 18.93 0.59
CA ASN A 28 15.26 19.49 0.29
C ASN A 28 14.66 18.82 -0.94
N ILE A 29 15.46 18.58 -1.99
CA ILE A 29 15.02 17.88 -3.20
C ILE A 29 14.66 16.43 -2.87
N GLU A 30 15.50 15.75 -2.09
CA GLU A 30 15.18 14.39 -1.61
C GLU A 30 13.86 14.37 -0.85
N SER A 31 13.63 15.31 0.08
CA SER A 31 12.36 15.41 0.81
C SER A 31 11.17 15.58 -0.12
N TYR A 32 11.24 16.46 -1.13
CA TYR A 32 10.14 16.61 -2.11
C TYR A 32 9.88 15.33 -2.89
N PHE A 33 10.93 14.62 -3.28
CA PHE A 33 10.80 13.34 -3.96
C PHE A 33 10.21 12.26 -3.06
N THR A 34 10.61 12.16 -1.80
CA THR A 34 10.02 11.21 -0.85
C THR A 34 8.54 11.51 -0.62
N GLN A 35 8.16 12.79 -0.50
CA GLN A 35 6.75 13.19 -0.42
C GLN A 35 5.95 12.78 -1.67
N HIS A 36 6.53 12.98 -2.86
CA HIS A 36 5.92 12.53 -4.11
C HIS A 36 5.74 11.00 -4.14
N LEU A 37 6.78 10.27 -3.76
CA LEU A 37 6.77 8.81 -3.69
C LEU A 37 5.70 8.28 -2.74
N LEU A 38 5.53 8.88 -1.56
CA LEU A 38 4.46 8.53 -0.62
C LEU A 38 3.07 8.65 -1.23
N VAL A 39 2.83 9.65 -2.07
CA VAL A 39 1.56 9.84 -2.78
C VAL A 39 1.36 8.77 -3.85
N VAL A 40 2.39 8.51 -4.67
CA VAL A 40 2.34 7.48 -5.72
C VAL A 40 2.11 6.08 -5.11
N PHE A 41 2.90 5.75 -4.10
CA PHE A 41 2.81 4.53 -3.29
C PHE A 41 1.40 4.29 -2.77
N TYR A 42 0.83 5.28 -2.09
CA TYR A 42 -0.50 5.16 -1.50
C TYR A 42 -1.55 4.92 -2.56
N SER A 43 -1.52 5.71 -3.65
CA SER A 43 -2.48 5.57 -4.75
C SER A 43 -2.39 4.21 -5.43
N GLU A 44 -1.19 3.69 -5.66
CA GLU A 44 -1.01 2.39 -6.31
C GLU A 44 -1.41 1.24 -5.40
N THR A 45 -1.05 1.31 -4.11
CA THR A 45 -1.43 0.30 -3.10
C THR A 45 -2.96 0.20 -2.98
N GLU A 46 -3.66 1.34 -2.91
CA GLU A 46 -5.12 1.40 -2.91
C GLU A 46 -5.71 0.76 -4.18
N GLN A 47 -5.16 1.09 -5.35
CA GLN A 47 -5.62 0.52 -6.61
C GLN A 47 -5.39 -1.00 -6.68
N LYS A 48 -4.29 -1.51 -6.13
CA LYS A 48 -3.99 -2.94 -6.10
C LYS A 48 -4.99 -3.69 -5.21
N ILE A 49 -5.28 -3.17 -4.01
CA ILE A 49 -6.32 -3.74 -3.13
C ILE A 49 -7.69 -3.77 -3.82
N LYS A 50 -8.10 -2.67 -4.46
CA LYS A 50 -9.35 -2.63 -5.23
C LYS A 50 -9.41 -3.71 -6.30
N LYS A 51 -8.33 -3.85 -7.09
CA LYS A 51 -8.24 -4.88 -8.13
C LYS A 51 -8.32 -6.29 -7.58
N LEU A 52 -7.79 -6.57 -6.39
CA LEU A 52 -7.92 -7.89 -5.76
C LEU A 52 -9.36 -8.22 -5.40
N VAL A 53 -10.05 -7.26 -4.78
CA VAL A 53 -11.45 -7.42 -4.43
C VAL A 53 -12.32 -7.54 -5.68
N GLU A 54 -12.08 -6.72 -6.70
CA GLU A 54 -12.76 -6.83 -7.99
C GLU A 54 -12.51 -8.20 -8.65
N HIS A 55 -11.27 -8.69 -8.62
CA HIS A 55 -10.94 -10.00 -9.16
C HIS A 55 -11.72 -11.12 -8.47
N ARG A 56 -11.79 -11.11 -7.12
CA ARG A 56 -12.54 -12.09 -6.35
C ARG A 56 -14.05 -11.98 -6.59
N LEU A 57 -14.60 -10.77 -6.60
CA LEU A 57 -16.03 -10.56 -6.87
C LEU A 57 -16.42 -10.93 -8.30
N ASN A 58 -15.50 -10.85 -9.25
CA ASN A 58 -15.73 -11.28 -10.63
C ASN A 58 -15.92 -12.82 -10.76
N GLN A 59 -15.53 -13.59 -9.75
CA GLN A 59 -15.76 -15.03 -9.67
C GLN A 59 -17.19 -15.38 -9.20
N ILE A 60 -17.96 -14.40 -8.70
CA ILE A 60 -19.36 -14.60 -8.28
C ILE A 60 -20.27 -14.53 -9.52
N ASP A 61 -21.09 -15.56 -9.72
CA ASP A 61 -22.05 -15.64 -10.84
C ASP A 61 -23.14 -14.57 -10.75
N ASP A 62 -23.68 -14.31 -9.55
CA ASP A 62 -24.66 -13.25 -9.34
C ASP A 62 -24.00 -11.86 -9.35
N ARG A 63 -24.06 -11.23 -10.53
CA ARG A 63 -23.49 -9.89 -10.76
C ARG A 63 -24.16 -8.79 -9.93
N LYS A 64 -25.43 -8.94 -9.53
CA LYS A 64 -26.11 -7.94 -8.70
C LYS A 64 -25.59 -8.01 -7.26
N VAL A 65 -25.42 -9.23 -6.74
CA VAL A 65 -24.81 -9.47 -5.43
C VAL A 65 -23.36 -8.98 -5.42
N ALA A 66 -22.56 -9.34 -6.42
CA ALA A 66 -21.18 -8.89 -6.54
C ALA A 66 -21.07 -7.35 -6.55
N LYS A 67 -21.93 -6.68 -7.33
CA LYS A 67 -21.98 -5.21 -7.39
C LYS A 67 -22.42 -4.60 -6.04
N PHE A 68 -23.43 -5.17 -5.39
CA PHE A 68 -23.89 -4.72 -4.08
C PHE A 68 -22.79 -4.83 -3.01
N ILE A 69 -22.05 -5.95 -3.00
CA ILE A 69 -20.91 -6.14 -2.09
C ILE A 69 -19.84 -5.09 -2.36
N TYR A 70 -19.46 -4.88 -3.62
CA TYR A 70 -18.46 -3.86 -3.98
C TYR A 70 -18.89 -2.46 -3.51
N SER A 71 -20.10 -2.01 -3.88
CA SER A 71 -20.57 -0.66 -3.56
C SER A 71 -20.71 -0.41 -2.05
N THR A 72 -21.07 -1.45 -1.28
CA THR A 72 -21.20 -1.33 0.18
C THR A 72 -19.84 -1.23 0.87
N ASN A 73 -18.76 -1.69 0.21
CA ASN A 73 -17.42 -1.72 0.76
C ASN A 73 -16.44 -0.72 0.13
N GLU A 74 -16.84 0.01 -0.91
CA GLU A 74 -15.97 0.95 -1.64
C GLU A 74 -15.22 1.93 -0.72
N GLY A 75 -15.90 2.48 0.28
CA GLY A 75 -15.28 3.39 1.26
C GLY A 75 -14.18 2.76 2.12
N MET A 76 -14.27 1.46 2.39
CA MET A 76 -13.24 0.68 3.09
C MET A 76 -12.06 0.38 2.14
N LEU A 77 -12.33 0.10 0.86
CA LEU A 77 -11.29 -0.15 -0.15
C LEU A 77 -10.42 1.07 -0.45
N ASN A 78 -10.91 2.27 -0.11
CA ASN A 78 -10.13 3.52 -0.17
C ASN A 78 -9.16 3.68 1.02
N ARG A 79 -9.15 2.74 1.96
CA ARG A 79 -8.34 2.80 3.18
C ARG A 79 -7.40 1.62 3.24
N ILE A 80 -6.10 1.93 3.20
CA ILE A 80 -5.03 0.94 3.24
C ILE A 80 -4.29 0.98 4.59
N LYS A 81 -5.01 1.12 5.69
CA LYS A 81 -4.40 0.97 7.02
C LYS A 81 -4.37 -0.51 7.39
N LYS A 82 -3.42 -0.94 8.23
CA LYS A 82 -3.35 -2.33 8.75
C LYS A 82 -4.72 -2.83 9.24
N GLY A 83 -5.40 -2.04 10.07
CA GLY A 83 -6.72 -2.42 10.60
C GLY A 83 -7.77 -2.64 9.51
N GLU A 84 -7.78 -1.78 8.49
CA GLU A 84 -8.73 -1.85 7.37
C GLU A 84 -8.43 -3.06 6.47
N LEU A 85 -7.15 -3.41 6.29
CA LEU A 85 -6.74 -4.64 5.60
C LEU A 85 -7.15 -5.90 6.39
N ASN A 86 -7.00 -5.90 7.72
CA ASN A 86 -7.50 -6.99 8.56
C ASN A 86 -9.03 -7.12 8.47
N ASP A 87 -9.74 -6.01 8.51
CA ASP A 87 -11.20 -6.01 8.41
C ASP A 87 -11.66 -6.49 7.03
N LEU A 88 -10.91 -6.17 5.97
CA LEU A 88 -11.10 -6.72 4.64
C LEU A 88 -10.93 -8.25 4.64
N LEU A 89 -9.84 -8.77 5.20
CA LEU A 89 -9.57 -10.22 5.26
C LEU A 89 -10.65 -10.99 6.03
N LYS A 90 -11.13 -10.45 7.16
CA LYS A 90 -12.24 -11.03 7.92
C LYS A 90 -13.53 -11.14 7.11
N LYS A 91 -13.83 -10.16 6.24
CA LYS A 91 -15.01 -10.21 5.37
C LYS A 91 -14.94 -11.31 4.31
N PHE A 92 -13.74 -11.76 3.97
CA PHE A 92 -13.51 -12.90 3.10
C PHE A 92 -13.36 -14.22 3.86
N ASP A 93 -13.66 -14.23 5.16
CA ASP A 93 -13.54 -15.42 6.03
C ASP A 93 -12.10 -15.97 6.10
N CYS A 94 -11.09 -15.11 5.94
CA CYS A 94 -9.68 -15.50 5.95
C CYS A 94 -9.12 -15.77 7.38
N GLY A 95 -9.98 -15.74 8.41
CA GLY A 95 -9.62 -15.94 9.81
C GLY A 95 -10.13 -14.84 10.75
N ASP A 96 -9.85 -15.02 12.04
CA ASP A 96 -10.20 -14.09 13.13
C ASP A 96 -8.95 -13.39 13.69
N GLY A 97 -9.13 -12.36 14.52
CA GLY A 97 -8.01 -11.72 15.24
C GLY A 97 -7.21 -10.70 14.42
N ASP A 98 -5.90 -10.67 14.61
CA ASP A 98 -4.96 -9.74 13.96
C ASP A 98 -4.14 -10.48 12.89
N ILE A 99 -4.82 -10.93 11.82
CA ILE A 99 -4.27 -11.79 10.77
C ILE A 99 -2.94 -11.24 10.21
N ILE A 100 -2.90 -9.95 9.88
CA ILE A 100 -1.69 -9.29 9.40
C ILE A 100 -0.65 -9.17 10.52
N GLY A 101 -1.08 -8.88 11.76
CA GLY A 101 -0.22 -8.78 12.94
C GLY A 101 0.53 -10.06 13.29
N ASP A 102 -0.10 -11.20 13.03
CA ASP A 102 0.45 -12.51 13.36
C ASP A 102 1.43 -13.01 12.28
N GLU A 103 1.27 -12.55 11.03
CA GLU A 103 2.11 -12.95 9.90
C GLU A 103 3.42 -12.13 9.80
N PHE A 104 3.37 -10.83 10.05
CA PHE A 104 4.51 -9.95 9.80
C PHE A 104 5.19 -9.49 11.09
N SER A 105 6.48 -9.17 10.97
CA SER A 105 7.22 -8.63 12.11
C SER A 105 6.70 -7.24 12.52
N GLN A 106 6.85 -6.90 13.81
CA GLN A 106 6.54 -5.55 14.30
C GLN A 106 7.30 -4.46 13.52
N ALA A 107 8.52 -4.74 13.07
CA ALA A 107 9.30 -3.81 12.25
C ALA A 107 8.65 -3.55 10.88
N GLU A 108 8.16 -4.58 10.19
CA GLU A 108 7.44 -4.43 8.92
C GLU A 108 6.14 -3.66 9.08
N HIS A 109 5.39 -3.90 10.17
CA HIS A 109 4.21 -3.12 10.50
C HIS A 109 4.49 -1.64 10.74
N GLN A 110 5.56 -1.35 11.47
CA GLN A 110 5.95 0.02 11.77
C GLN A 110 6.35 0.76 10.49
N LYS A 111 7.08 0.11 9.57
CA LYS A 111 7.42 0.66 8.26
C LYS A 111 6.17 1.00 7.46
N TYR A 112 5.28 0.02 7.28
CA TYR A 112 4.03 0.23 6.54
C TYR A 112 3.19 1.35 7.16
N SER A 113 2.93 1.28 8.46
CA SER A 113 2.11 2.26 9.18
C SER A 113 2.75 3.65 9.16
N GLY A 114 4.08 3.72 9.25
CA GLY A 114 4.86 4.95 9.16
C GLY A 114 4.74 5.62 7.79
N ALA A 115 4.72 4.85 6.70
CA ALA A 115 4.50 5.38 5.36
C ALA A 115 3.08 5.95 5.20
N ILE A 116 2.07 5.25 5.72
CA ILE A 116 0.69 5.74 5.71
C ILE A 116 0.56 7.04 6.53
N ALA A 117 1.21 7.12 7.69
CA ALA A 117 1.24 8.32 8.52
C ALA A 117 1.93 9.49 7.81
N ASN A 118 3.10 9.26 7.20
CA ASN A 118 3.82 10.28 6.45
C ASN A 118 3.01 10.79 5.26
N ARG A 119 2.35 9.91 4.49
CA ARG A 119 1.43 10.31 3.43
C ARG A 119 0.30 11.19 3.97
N HIS A 120 -0.21 10.90 5.16
CA HIS A 120 -1.26 11.71 5.78
C HIS A 120 -0.76 13.12 6.12
N SER A 121 0.43 13.25 6.71
CA SER A 121 1.08 14.54 6.96
C SER A 121 1.34 15.33 5.67
N VAL A 122 1.79 14.66 4.60
CA VAL A 122 1.94 15.29 3.27
C VAL A 122 0.61 15.87 2.78
N SER A 123 -0.51 15.14 2.93
CA SER A 123 -1.82 15.65 2.52
C SER A 123 -2.34 16.82 3.36
N HIS A 124 -1.82 17.01 4.58
CA HIS A 124 -2.12 18.18 5.43
C HIS A 124 -1.12 19.33 5.24
N GLY A 125 -0.14 19.19 4.33
CA GLY A 125 0.87 20.22 4.09
C GLY A 125 1.98 20.26 5.15
N GLU A 126 2.08 19.25 6.00
CA GLU A 126 3.11 19.15 7.05
C GLU A 126 4.44 18.57 6.53
N GLY A 127 4.43 18.04 5.30
CA GLY A 127 5.56 17.35 4.70
C GLY A 127 5.70 15.90 5.17
N ALA A 128 6.89 15.33 4.99
CA ALA A 128 7.24 13.99 5.45
C ALA A 128 8.55 14.03 6.25
N SER A 129 8.62 13.27 7.34
CA SER A 129 9.85 13.04 8.10
C SER A 129 10.65 11.85 7.57
N MET A 130 10.05 11.03 6.71
CA MET A 130 10.64 9.84 6.11
C MET A 130 11.74 10.19 5.10
N THR A 131 12.86 9.47 5.14
CA THR A 131 13.94 9.58 4.15
C THR A 131 13.67 8.70 2.93
N LEU A 132 14.40 8.91 1.83
CA LEU A 132 14.29 8.04 0.66
C LEU A 132 14.74 6.60 0.97
N GLU A 133 15.77 6.44 1.81
CA GLU A 133 16.27 5.14 2.26
C GLU A 133 15.20 4.37 3.05
N GLU A 134 14.54 5.03 4.00
CA GLU A 134 13.44 4.44 4.76
C GLU A 134 12.27 4.04 3.84
N PHE A 135 11.97 4.87 2.83
CA PHE A 135 10.92 4.58 1.86
C PHE A 135 11.21 3.32 1.01
N LEU A 136 12.47 3.06 0.65
CA LEU A 136 12.85 1.84 -0.06
C LEU A 136 12.52 0.58 0.76
N GLU A 137 12.71 0.64 2.08
CA GLU A 137 12.35 -0.46 2.97
C GLU A 137 10.84 -0.67 3.08
N VAL A 138 10.07 0.42 3.06
CA VAL A 138 8.59 0.41 3.03
C VAL A 138 8.07 -0.31 1.80
N LEU A 139 8.67 -0.06 0.63
CA LEU A 139 8.23 -0.67 -0.63
C LEU A 139 8.24 -2.20 -0.54
N ASN A 140 9.37 -2.75 -0.08
CA ASN A 140 9.54 -4.20 0.07
C ASN A 140 8.58 -4.78 1.11
N ALA A 141 8.40 -4.11 2.26
CA ALA A 141 7.46 -4.58 3.29
C ALA A 141 6.01 -4.58 2.77
N THR A 142 5.63 -3.55 2.01
CA THR A 142 4.27 -3.41 1.48
C THR A 142 3.96 -4.46 0.42
N GLU A 143 4.90 -4.75 -0.48
CA GLU A 143 4.70 -5.81 -1.48
C GLU A 143 4.45 -7.17 -0.82
N LYS A 144 5.19 -7.51 0.25
CA LYS A 144 4.92 -8.74 1.00
C LYS A 144 3.51 -8.76 1.60
N ILE A 145 3.07 -7.63 2.21
CA ILE A 145 1.72 -7.50 2.75
C ILE A 145 0.66 -7.69 1.65
N LEU A 146 0.85 -7.06 0.49
CA LEU A 146 -0.09 -7.17 -0.60
C LEU A 146 -0.15 -8.58 -1.21
N THR A 147 0.99 -9.25 -1.33
CA THR A 147 1.06 -10.66 -1.75
C THR A 147 0.30 -11.56 -0.79
N PHE A 148 0.53 -11.41 0.52
CA PHE A 148 -0.21 -12.16 1.53
C PHE A 148 -1.73 -11.92 1.46
N VAL A 149 -2.14 -10.65 1.28
CA VAL A 149 -3.57 -10.31 1.12
C VAL A 149 -4.17 -10.96 -0.13
N GLU A 150 -3.43 -11.01 -1.25
CA GLU A 150 -3.88 -11.72 -2.45
C GLU A 150 -4.05 -13.20 -2.22
N GLU A 151 -3.05 -13.85 -1.62
CA GLU A 151 -3.08 -15.27 -1.32
C GLU A 151 -4.33 -15.59 -0.49
N LYS A 152 -4.57 -14.83 0.59
CA LYS A 152 -5.74 -15.03 1.47
C LYS A 152 -7.09 -14.79 0.81
N ILE A 153 -7.21 -13.77 -0.04
CA ILE A 153 -8.48 -13.46 -0.73
C ILE A 153 -8.75 -14.43 -1.90
N SER A 154 -7.69 -15.02 -2.46
CA SER A 154 -7.78 -15.91 -3.62
C SER A 154 -8.00 -17.38 -3.28
N GLU A 155 -7.76 -17.79 -2.02
CA GLU A 155 -8.15 -19.10 -1.46
C GLU A 155 -9.66 -19.36 -1.65
#